data_AF-A0A0B4GGR1-F1
#
_entry.id   AF-A0A0B4GGR1-F1
#
_cell.length_a   1.000
_cell.length_b   1.000
_cell.length_c   1.000
_cell.angle_alpha   90.00
_cell.angle_beta   90.00
_cell.angle_gamma   90.00
#
_symmetry.space_group_name_H-M   'P 1'
#
loop_
_entity.id
_entity.type
_entity.pdbx_description
1 polymer ?
#
loop_
_entity_poly.entity_id
_entity_poly.type
_entity_poly.pdbx_seq_one_letter_code
_entity_poly.pdbx_strand_id
1 'polypeptide(L)'
;MVVTDRLSKQRHFIGCGSIEARYAARLFLHHVWKHHGLPKTIVSDRGTQFTSRLWQRLCQRLRISLKLSTAYHPETDGQSENSNQGLKQYLRAYVNYVQDDWVNWLPLAEFAINNHRSETTGVSPFYAVYGQHPRLGNEPPEGVRKLPQKQQLDVAAADRFAEWMTKLTENLRNEMDMAQSQHAEQANKFRSSAPQFKQGDKV
;
A
#
# COMPACT_ATOMS: atom_id res chain seq x y z
N MET A 1 -10.31 4.53 6.96
CA MET A 1 -9.62 3.24 6.71
C MET A 1 -8.46 3.52 5.78
N VAL A 2 -7.27 3.05 6.13
CA VAL A 2 -6.07 3.17 5.29
C VAL A 2 -5.63 1.76 4.91
N VAL A 3 -5.38 1.55 3.63
CA VAL A 3 -4.89 0.26 3.11
C VAL A 3 -3.68 0.52 2.24
N THR A 4 -2.59 -0.18 2.52
CA THR A 4 -1.34 -0.05 1.76
C THR A 4 -1.00 -1.39 1.13
N ASP A 5 -0.85 -1.40 -0.20
CA ASP A 5 -0.29 -2.56 -0.89
C ASP A 5 1.18 -2.74 -0.50
N ARG A 6 1.55 -3.95 -0.12
CA ARG A 6 2.89 -4.19 0.44
C ARG A 6 3.98 -4.04 -0.61
N LEU A 7 3.71 -4.41 -1.87
CA LEU A 7 4.68 -4.48 -2.97
C LEU A 7 4.90 -3.10 -3.61
N SER A 8 3.85 -2.49 -4.13
CA SER A 8 3.91 -1.20 -4.82
C SER A 8 3.99 -0.02 -3.87
N LYS A 9 3.63 -0.22 -2.59
CA LYS A 9 3.40 0.83 -1.59
C LYS A 9 2.24 1.77 -1.95
N GLN A 10 1.35 1.37 -2.88
CA GLN A 10 0.16 2.16 -3.19
C GLN A 10 -0.76 2.19 -1.97
N ARG A 11 -1.17 3.39 -1.59
CA ARG A 11 -2.09 3.63 -0.47
C ARG A 11 -3.48 3.95 -0.98
N HIS A 12 -4.48 3.50 -0.23
CA HIS A 12 -5.87 3.90 -0.37
C HIS A 12 -6.34 4.57 0.92
N PHE A 13 -6.81 5.81 0.80
CA PHE A 13 -7.36 6.60 1.90
C PHE A 13 -8.87 6.70 1.77
N ILE A 14 -9.57 6.03 2.67
CA ILE A 14 -11.01 5.80 2.55
C ILE A 14 -11.71 6.38 3.78
N GLY A 15 -12.60 7.33 3.57
CA GLY A 15 -13.50 7.84 4.61
C GLY A 15 -14.30 6.69 5.22
N CYS A 16 -14.33 6.60 6.55
CA CYS A 16 -14.95 5.47 7.26
C CYS A 16 -15.89 6.00 8.33
N GLY A 17 -17.19 6.01 8.04
CA GLY A 17 -18.22 6.51 8.96
C GLY A 17 -18.67 5.50 10.03
N SER A 18 -18.21 4.25 9.97
CA SER A 18 -18.56 3.21 10.93
C SER A 18 -17.40 2.22 11.13
N ILE A 19 -17.28 1.69 12.35
CA ILE A 19 -16.33 0.64 12.72
C ILE A 19 -16.92 -0.77 12.58
N GLU A 20 -18.09 -0.91 11.94
CA GLU A 20 -18.68 -2.22 11.71
C GLU A 20 -17.94 -3.02 10.63
N ALA A 21 -17.80 -4.32 10.87
CA ALA A 21 -17.14 -5.23 9.93
C ALA A 21 -17.80 -5.29 8.54
N ARG A 22 -19.14 -5.21 8.47
CA ARG A 22 -19.87 -5.18 7.20
C ARG A 22 -19.53 -3.94 6.40
N TYR A 23 -19.39 -2.81 7.09
CA TYR A 23 -19.03 -1.54 6.49
C TYR A 23 -17.59 -1.59 5.96
N ALA A 24 -16.64 -2.08 6.77
CA ALA A 24 -15.26 -2.30 6.35
C ALA A 24 -15.16 -3.24 5.12
N ALA A 25 -15.94 -4.31 5.06
CA ALA A 25 -15.99 -5.24 3.92
C ALA A 25 -16.44 -4.57 2.62
N ARG A 26 -17.48 -3.71 2.70
CA ARG A 26 -17.93 -2.91 1.56
C ARG A 26 -16.85 -1.94 1.11
N LEU A 27 -16.23 -1.21 2.03
CA LEU A 27 -15.16 -0.29 1.70
C LEU A 27 -13.97 -1.02 1.03
N PHE A 28 -13.58 -2.18 1.55
CA PHE A 28 -12.53 -2.99 0.96
C PHE A 28 -12.85 -3.40 -0.48
N LEU A 29 -14.08 -3.86 -0.74
CA LEU A 29 -14.53 -4.19 -2.09
C LEU A 29 -14.49 -2.97 -3.03
N HIS A 30 -15.09 -1.86 -2.60
CA HIS A 30 -15.29 -0.67 -3.43
C HIS A 30 -14.02 0.13 -3.69
N HIS A 31 -13.02 0.03 -2.83
CA HIS A 31 -11.84 0.89 -2.92
C HIS A 31 -10.52 0.14 -3.06
N VAL A 32 -10.45 -1.15 -2.74
CA VAL A 32 -9.19 -1.91 -2.79
C VAL A 32 -9.30 -3.05 -3.80
N TRP A 33 -10.27 -3.95 -3.61
CA TRP A 33 -10.42 -5.13 -4.47
C TRP A 33 -10.52 -4.72 -5.94
N LYS A 34 -11.36 -3.73 -6.29
CA LYS A 34 -11.52 -3.31 -7.69
C LYS A 34 -10.23 -2.92 -8.41
N HIS A 35 -9.19 -2.52 -7.68
CA HIS A 35 -7.89 -2.13 -8.24
C HIS A 35 -6.88 -3.27 -8.20
N HIS A 36 -6.85 -4.05 -7.11
CA HIS A 36 -5.79 -5.02 -6.82
C HIS A 36 -6.19 -6.48 -6.98
N GLY A 37 -7.48 -6.75 -7.14
CA GLY A 37 -8.03 -8.09 -6.97
C GLY A 37 -8.00 -8.57 -5.51
N LEU A 38 -8.04 -9.89 -5.33
CA LEU A 38 -8.00 -10.51 -4.02
C LEU A 38 -6.55 -10.67 -3.54
N PRO A 39 -6.19 -10.14 -2.36
CA PRO A 39 -4.86 -10.35 -1.80
C PRO A 39 -4.73 -11.77 -1.24
N LYS A 40 -3.53 -12.33 -1.33
CA LYS A 40 -3.20 -13.61 -0.66
C LYS A 40 -3.20 -13.48 0.86
N THR A 41 -2.84 -12.31 1.38
CA THR A 41 -2.70 -12.07 2.82
C THR A 41 -3.07 -10.65 3.18
N ILE A 42 -3.92 -10.47 4.17
CA ILE A 42 -4.20 -9.17 4.80
C ILE A 42 -3.52 -9.15 6.16
N VAL A 43 -2.84 -8.04 6.45
CA VAL A 43 -2.30 -7.77 7.78
C VAL A 43 -3.08 -6.58 8.31
N SER A 44 -3.67 -6.72 9.50
CA SER A 44 -4.48 -5.68 10.12
C SER A 44 -4.18 -5.60 11.61
N ASP A 45 -4.53 -4.46 12.21
CA ASP A 45 -4.59 -4.34 13.66
C ASP A 45 -5.69 -5.25 14.26
N ARG A 46 -5.81 -5.19 15.59
CA ARG A 46 -6.85 -5.90 16.35
C ARG A 46 -8.16 -5.13 16.48
N GLY A 47 -8.42 -4.16 15.59
CA GLY A 47 -9.67 -3.42 15.52
C GLY A 47 -10.87 -4.36 15.43
N THR A 48 -11.96 -3.98 16.11
CA THR A 48 -13.17 -4.83 16.25
C THR A 48 -13.76 -5.29 14.92
N GLN A 49 -13.65 -4.46 13.88
CA GLN A 49 -14.04 -4.79 12.51
C GLN A 49 -13.27 -5.99 11.95
N PHE A 50 -11.96 -6.05 12.17
CA PHE A 50 -11.06 -7.06 11.60
C PHE A 50 -10.97 -8.33 12.46
N THR A 51 -11.30 -8.22 13.74
CA THR A 51 -11.42 -9.37 14.65
C THR A 51 -12.83 -9.98 14.66
N SER A 52 -13.79 -9.36 13.98
CA SER A 52 -15.17 -9.86 13.91
C SER A 52 -15.28 -11.21 13.21
N ARG A 53 -16.29 -12.00 13.62
CA ARG A 53 -16.62 -13.28 12.97
C ARG A 53 -16.94 -13.11 11.49
N LEU A 54 -17.58 -11.99 11.11
CA LEU A 54 -17.95 -11.72 9.73
C LEU A 54 -16.70 -11.53 8.86
N TRP A 55 -15.76 -10.70 9.30
CA TRP A 55 -14.52 -10.44 8.57
C TRP A 55 -13.66 -11.70 8.45
N GLN A 56 -13.49 -12.44 9.55
CA GLN A 56 -12.77 -13.71 9.55
C GLN A 56 -13.39 -14.73 8.59
N ARG A 57 -14.72 -14.88 8.63
CA ARG A 57 -15.43 -15.81 7.74
C ARG A 57 -15.34 -15.38 6.28
N LEU A 58 -15.41 -14.09 6.00
CA LEU A 58 -15.22 -13.54 4.66
C LEU A 58 -13.82 -13.87 4.13
N CYS A 59 -12.77 -13.56 4.90
CA CYS A 59 -11.39 -13.90 4.54
C CYS A 59 -11.22 -15.42 4.29
N GLN A 60 -11.79 -16.26 5.15
CA GLN A 60 -11.74 -17.72 4.98
C GLN A 60 -12.39 -18.17 3.67
N ARG A 61 -13.58 -17.64 3.33
CA ARG A 61 -14.30 -17.99 2.09
C ARG A 61 -13.57 -17.51 0.84
N LEU A 62 -12.91 -16.38 0.93
CA LEU A 62 -12.10 -15.80 -0.15
C LEU A 62 -10.66 -16.34 -0.18
N ARG A 63 -10.32 -17.28 0.72
CA ARG A 63 -8.98 -17.88 0.87
C ARG A 63 -7.87 -16.84 1.13
N ILE A 64 -8.22 -15.77 1.82
CA ILE A 64 -7.30 -14.73 2.27
C ILE A 64 -6.72 -15.13 3.63
N SER A 65 -5.40 -15.19 3.74
CA SER A 65 -4.74 -15.36 5.05
C SER A 65 -4.82 -14.05 5.83
N LEU A 66 -5.61 -14.02 6.91
CA LEU A 66 -5.69 -12.87 7.81
C LEU A 66 -4.64 -13.00 8.91
N LYS A 67 -3.73 -12.02 9.01
CA LYS A 67 -2.70 -11.92 10.03
C LYS A 67 -2.98 -10.70 10.90
N LEU A 68 -3.38 -10.92 12.14
CA LEU A 68 -3.60 -9.84 13.09
C LEU A 68 -2.25 -9.44 13.70
N SER A 69 -1.91 -8.15 13.68
CA SER A 69 -0.75 -7.65 14.40
C SER A 69 -0.94 -7.88 15.90
N THR A 70 0.16 -8.11 16.61
CA THR A 70 0.17 -8.10 18.07
C THR A 70 0.20 -6.64 18.54
N ALA A 71 -0.44 -6.36 19.69
CA ALA A 71 -0.18 -5.11 20.37
C ALA A 71 1.33 -5.04 20.65
N TYR A 72 1.99 -3.94 20.30
CA TYR A 72 3.45 -3.77 20.38
C TYR A 72 4.28 -4.54 19.33
N HIS A 73 3.86 -4.57 18.05
CA HIS A 73 4.75 -4.91 16.92
C HIS A 73 4.99 -3.70 16.00
N PRO A 74 6.03 -2.87 16.30
CA PRO A 74 6.38 -1.69 15.51
C PRO A 74 6.62 -1.99 14.02
N GLU A 75 7.11 -3.19 13.70
CA GLU A 75 7.40 -3.60 12.32
C GLU A 75 6.14 -3.74 11.45
N THR A 76 5.01 -4.12 12.06
CA THR A 76 3.75 -4.28 11.34
C THR A 76 2.94 -2.98 11.32
N ASP A 77 2.98 -2.22 12.42
CA ASP A 77 2.26 -0.95 12.52
C ASP A 77 2.97 0.20 11.80
N GLY A 78 4.30 0.14 11.63
CA GLY A 78 5.08 1.25 11.06
C GLY A 78 4.66 1.65 9.63
N GLN A 79 4.19 0.70 8.81
CA GLN A 79 3.69 1.02 7.46
C GLN A 79 2.35 1.77 7.49
N SER A 80 1.45 1.37 8.38
CA SER A 80 0.17 2.04 8.62
C SER A 80 0.40 3.41 9.26
N GLU A 81 1.31 3.50 10.24
CA GLU A 81 1.70 4.73 10.92
C GLU A 81 2.30 5.74 9.95
N ASN A 82 3.25 5.34 9.11
CA ASN A 82 3.86 6.23 8.11
C ASN A 82 2.80 6.73 7.10
N SER A 83 1.93 5.84 6.62
CA SER A 83 0.85 6.22 5.71
C SER A 83 -0.12 7.21 6.36
N ASN A 84 -0.48 6.98 7.64
CA ASN A 84 -1.34 7.88 8.42
C ASN A 84 -0.65 9.23 8.70
N GLN A 85 0.65 9.24 8.96
CA GLN A 85 1.42 10.46 9.20
C GLN A 85 1.48 11.34 7.95
N GLY A 86 1.79 10.74 6.79
CA GLY A 86 1.77 11.45 5.50
C GLY A 86 0.39 12.03 5.20
N LEU A 87 -0.68 11.25 5.41
CA LEU A 87 -2.05 11.74 5.25
C LEU A 87 -2.38 12.91 6.19
N LYS A 88 -2.02 12.81 7.48
CA LYS A 88 -2.24 13.89 8.45
C LYS A 88 -1.50 15.16 8.06
N GLN A 89 -0.27 15.05 7.58
CA GLN A 89 0.51 16.20 7.13
C GLN A 89 -0.13 16.87 5.92
N TYR A 90 -0.61 16.08 4.95
CA TYR A 90 -1.36 16.61 3.82
C TYR A 90 -2.62 17.33 4.28
N LEU A 91 -3.47 16.67 5.07
CA LEU A 91 -4.75 17.24 5.51
C LEU A 91 -4.57 18.53 6.30
N ARG A 92 -3.54 18.65 7.14
CA ARG A 92 -3.24 19.90 7.87
C ARG A 92 -3.05 21.13 6.97
N ALA A 93 -2.65 20.94 5.72
CA ALA A 93 -2.40 22.03 4.78
C ALA A 93 -3.64 22.43 3.95
N TYR A 94 -4.61 21.52 3.79
CA TYR A 94 -5.72 21.69 2.83
C TYR A 94 -7.11 21.75 3.47
N VAL A 95 -7.28 21.10 4.62
CA VAL A 95 -8.57 21.05 5.32
C VAL A 95 -8.95 22.45 5.78
N ASN A 96 -10.23 22.77 5.70
CA ASN A 96 -10.74 24.07 6.13
C ASN A 96 -10.56 24.28 7.65
N TYR A 97 -10.82 25.51 8.12
CA TYR A 97 -10.67 25.83 9.55
C TYR A 97 -11.55 24.96 10.47
N VAL A 98 -12.74 24.58 10.00
CA VAL A 98 -13.76 23.82 10.78
C VAL A 98 -13.47 22.31 10.79
N GLN A 99 -12.60 21.83 9.89
CA GLN A 99 -12.18 20.44 9.75
C GLN A 99 -13.28 19.43 9.38
N ASP A 100 -14.31 19.86 8.68
CA ASP A 100 -15.44 19.02 8.26
C ASP A 100 -15.35 18.54 6.80
N ASP A 101 -14.44 19.09 6.00
CA ASP A 101 -14.28 18.78 4.57
C ASP A 101 -13.16 17.78 4.27
N TRP A 102 -12.49 17.22 5.28
CA TRP A 102 -11.31 16.35 5.12
C TRP A 102 -11.53 15.13 4.22
N VAL A 103 -12.76 14.59 4.19
CA VAL A 103 -13.11 13.45 3.32
C VAL A 103 -13.00 13.83 1.84
N ASN A 104 -13.32 15.07 1.48
CA ASN A 104 -13.26 15.58 0.11
C ASN A 104 -11.82 15.70 -0.40
N TRP A 105 -10.85 15.85 0.52
CA TRP A 105 -9.43 15.96 0.21
C TRP A 105 -8.73 14.61 0.06
N LEU A 106 -9.34 13.51 0.53
CA LEU A 106 -8.72 12.18 0.46
C LEU A 106 -8.30 11.75 -0.95
N PRO A 107 -9.10 11.96 -2.02
CA PRO A 107 -8.69 11.56 -3.37
C PRO A 107 -7.41 12.27 -3.83
N LEU A 108 -7.28 13.57 -3.54
CA LEU A 108 -6.09 14.36 -3.90
C LEU A 108 -4.90 14.01 -3.01
N ALA A 109 -5.12 13.75 -1.72
CA ALA A 109 -4.09 13.27 -0.81
C ALA A 109 -3.55 11.91 -1.27
N GLU A 110 -4.44 10.98 -1.64
CA GLU A 110 -4.09 9.67 -2.17
C GLU A 110 -3.26 9.79 -3.44
N PHE A 111 -3.70 10.61 -4.39
CA PHE A 111 -2.97 10.86 -5.62
C PHE A 111 -1.58 11.45 -5.36
N ALA A 112 -1.48 12.51 -4.55
CA ALA A 112 -0.21 13.17 -4.25
C ALA A 112 0.79 12.22 -3.57
N ILE A 113 0.33 11.47 -2.56
CA ILE A 113 1.18 10.54 -1.80
C ILE A 113 1.58 9.34 -2.67
N ASN A 114 0.70 8.84 -3.54
CA ASN A 114 1.02 7.74 -4.45
C ASN A 114 1.89 8.18 -5.64
N ASN A 115 1.92 9.46 -5.99
CA ASN A 115 2.80 9.99 -7.02
C ASN A 115 4.19 10.36 -6.46
N HIS A 116 4.34 10.48 -5.15
CA HIS A 116 5.63 10.72 -4.52
C HIS A 116 6.51 9.46 -4.55
N ARG A 117 7.83 9.64 -4.73
CA ARG A 117 8.80 8.54 -4.73
C ARG A 117 8.78 7.83 -3.38
N SER A 118 8.63 6.51 -3.39
CA SER A 118 8.69 5.70 -2.17
C SER A 118 10.14 5.29 -1.91
N GLU A 119 10.63 5.52 -0.70
CA GLU A 119 11.98 5.10 -0.28
C GLU A 119 12.15 3.59 -0.36
N THR A 120 11.10 2.81 -0.07
CA THR A 120 11.14 1.35 -0.11
C THR A 120 11.25 0.75 -1.51
N THR A 121 10.75 1.44 -2.53
CA THR A 121 10.65 0.90 -3.90
C THR A 121 11.51 1.65 -4.90
N GLY A 122 12.10 2.78 -4.51
CA GLY A 122 12.89 3.65 -5.37
C GLY A 122 12.10 4.35 -6.49
N VAL A 123 10.80 4.10 -6.62
CA VAL A 123 9.89 4.70 -7.60
C VAL A 123 8.58 5.12 -6.92
N SER A 124 7.75 5.92 -7.59
CA SER A 124 6.43 6.25 -7.04
C SER A 124 5.50 5.03 -7.07
N PRO A 125 4.63 4.85 -6.07
CA PRO A 125 3.62 3.79 -6.10
C PRO A 125 2.73 3.81 -7.35
N PHE A 126 2.39 4.99 -7.87
CA PHE A 126 1.65 5.12 -9.12
C PHE A 126 2.41 4.48 -10.28
N TYR A 127 3.70 4.77 -10.41
CA TYR A 127 4.54 4.16 -11.44
C TYR A 127 4.68 2.64 -11.25
N ALA A 128 4.86 2.19 -10.00
CA ALA A 128 4.98 0.77 -9.67
C ALA A 128 3.74 -0.05 -10.08
N VAL A 129 2.54 0.54 -10.00
CA VAL A 129 1.28 -0.15 -10.34
C VAL A 129 0.94 -0.02 -11.82
N TYR A 130 1.04 1.19 -12.39
CA TYR A 130 0.53 1.46 -13.74
C TYR A 130 1.62 1.45 -14.81
N GLY A 131 2.88 1.40 -14.41
CA GLY A 131 4.02 1.39 -15.31
C GLY A 131 4.27 2.72 -16.04
N GLN A 132 3.62 3.80 -15.64
CA GLN A 132 3.76 5.11 -16.24
C GLN A 132 3.57 6.20 -15.20
N HIS A 133 4.17 7.36 -15.43
CA HIS A 133 3.93 8.54 -14.60
C HIS A 133 2.55 9.12 -14.93
N PRO A 134 1.81 9.62 -13.92
CA PRO A 134 0.54 10.26 -14.18
C PRO A 134 0.77 11.58 -14.91
N ARG A 135 -0.18 11.95 -15.78
CA ARG A 135 -0.22 13.32 -16.30
C ARG A 135 -0.72 14.27 -15.23
N LEU A 136 -0.03 15.39 -15.06
CA LEU A 136 -0.37 16.47 -14.14
C LEU A 136 -1.09 17.62 -14.85
N GLY A 137 -1.20 17.57 -16.19
CA GLY A 137 -1.91 18.58 -16.98
C GLY A 137 -1.17 19.92 -17.10
N ASN A 138 0.04 20.00 -16.55
CA ASN A 138 1.00 21.09 -16.76
C ASN A 138 2.14 20.67 -17.71
N GLU A 139 2.02 19.49 -18.35
CA GLU A 139 2.95 19.11 -19.40
C GLU A 139 2.89 20.09 -20.57
N PRO A 140 4.00 20.34 -21.28
CA PRO A 140 3.96 21.05 -22.54
C PRO A 140 2.94 20.38 -23.48
N PRO A 141 2.20 21.14 -24.31
CA PRO A 141 1.32 20.54 -25.30
C PRO A 141 2.12 19.55 -26.14
N GLU A 142 1.71 18.29 -26.15
CA GLU A 142 2.31 17.30 -27.03
C GLU A 142 2.07 17.75 -28.48
N GLY A 143 3.10 18.32 -29.10
CA GLY A 143 3.10 18.53 -30.54
C GLY A 143 2.81 17.18 -31.19
N VAL A 144 1.73 17.12 -31.97
CA VAL A 144 1.21 15.91 -32.62
C VAL A 144 2.35 15.14 -33.27
N ARG A 145 2.93 14.16 -32.56
CA ARG A 145 3.86 13.21 -33.16
C ARG A 145 3.02 12.36 -34.11
N LYS A 146 3.13 12.63 -35.41
CA LYS A 146 2.58 11.75 -36.44
C LYS A 146 3.18 10.35 -36.20
N LEU A 147 2.37 9.45 -35.67
CA LEU A 147 2.73 8.04 -35.50
C LEU A 147 3.01 7.44 -36.89
N PRO A 148 4.17 6.84 -37.16
CA PRO A 148 4.36 6.06 -38.37
C PRO A 148 3.46 4.83 -38.36
N GLN A 149 3.01 4.45 -39.56
CA GLN A 149 1.92 3.50 -39.82
C GLN A 149 2.15 2.12 -39.15
N LYS A 150 1.21 1.72 -38.29
CA LYS A 150 1.14 0.46 -37.53
C LYS A 150 1.06 -0.77 -38.46
N GLN A 151 1.88 -1.80 -38.20
CA GLN A 151 1.43 -3.21 -38.05
C GLN A 151 2.54 -4.27 -37.83
N GLN A 152 3.84 -3.92 -37.84
CA GLN A 152 4.92 -4.86 -37.44
C GLN A 152 5.62 -4.49 -36.11
N LEU A 153 5.27 -3.36 -35.51
CA LEU A 153 5.85 -2.87 -34.25
C LEU A 153 5.15 -3.42 -33.00
N ASP A 154 3.97 -4.01 -33.10
CA ASP A 154 3.10 -4.30 -31.94
C ASP A 154 3.48 -5.59 -31.17
N VAL A 155 4.00 -6.65 -31.80
CA VAL A 155 4.36 -7.89 -31.07
C VAL A 155 5.66 -7.70 -30.30
N ALA A 156 6.72 -7.23 -30.95
CA ALA A 156 7.99 -6.98 -30.27
C ALA A 156 7.89 -5.82 -29.25
N ALA A 157 6.96 -4.87 -29.43
CA ALA A 157 6.68 -3.86 -28.42
C ALA A 157 5.90 -4.43 -27.23
N ALA A 158 4.94 -5.33 -27.46
CA ALA A 158 4.23 -6.04 -26.41
C ALA A 158 5.19 -6.92 -25.59
N ASP A 159 6.09 -7.66 -26.25
CA ASP A 159 7.11 -8.49 -25.59
C ASP A 159 8.07 -7.62 -24.76
N ARG A 160 8.57 -6.52 -25.33
CA ARG A 160 9.41 -5.57 -24.58
C ARG A 160 8.67 -4.95 -23.39
N PHE A 161 7.38 -4.64 -23.54
CA PHE A 161 6.57 -4.11 -22.45
C PHE A 161 6.35 -5.17 -21.35
N ALA A 162 6.08 -6.42 -21.72
CA ALA A 162 5.93 -7.52 -20.78
C ALA A 162 7.25 -7.85 -20.05
N GLU A 163 8.37 -7.88 -20.77
CA GLU A 163 9.71 -8.02 -20.18
C GLU A 163 10.02 -6.86 -19.23
N TRP A 164 9.68 -5.63 -19.63
CA TRP A 164 9.89 -4.45 -18.80
C TRP A 164 9.02 -4.48 -17.53
N MET A 165 7.74 -4.87 -17.62
CA MET A 165 6.87 -5.05 -16.45
C MET A 165 7.37 -6.17 -15.53
N THR A 166 7.93 -7.23 -16.09
CA THR A 166 8.53 -8.32 -15.32
C THR A 166 9.76 -7.83 -14.58
N LYS A 167 10.67 -7.12 -15.26
CA LYS A 167 11.84 -6.47 -14.66
C LYS A 167 11.47 -5.45 -13.60
N LEU A 168 10.42 -4.65 -13.83
CA LEU A 168 9.89 -3.71 -12.84
C LEU A 168 9.46 -4.47 -11.58
N THR A 169 8.71 -5.57 -11.73
CA THR A 169 8.26 -6.40 -10.61
C THR A 169 9.42 -7.02 -9.84
N GLU A 170 10.45 -7.51 -10.54
CA GLU A 170 11.66 -8.06 -9.93
C GLU A 170 12.43 -6.98 -9.16
N ASN A 171 12.63 -5.80 -9.76
CA ASN A 171 13.27 -4.67 -9.11
C ASN A 171 12.51 -4.25 -7.85
N LEU A 172 11.18 -4.14 -7.92
CA LEU A 172 10.34 -3.81 -6.76
C LEU A 172 10.49 -4.83 -5.63
N ARG A 173 10.61 -6.12 -5.95
CA ARG A 173 10.86 -7.17 -4.94
C ARG A 173 12.24 -7.02 -4.32
N ASN A 174 13.28 -6.80 -5.14
CA ASN A 174 14.65 -6.63 -4.65
C ASN A 174 14.76 -5.41 -3.72
N GLU A 175 14.21 -4.27 -4.12
CA GLU A 175 14.15 -3.05 -3.29
C GLU A 175 13.39 -3.30 -1.98
N MET A 176 12.29 -4.06 -2.05
CA MET A 176 11.55 -4.45 -0.85
C MET A 176 12.37 -5.27 0.13
N ASP A 177 13.07 -6.28 -0.37
CA ASP A 177 13.84 -7.20 0.44
C ASP A 177 15.04 -6.49 1.07
N MET A 178 15.68 -5.57 0.32
CA MET A 178 16.72 -4.68 0.84
C MET A 178 16.18 -3.77 1.94
N ALA A 179 15.04 -3.11 1.71
CA ALA A 179 14.42 -2.23 2.70
C ALA A 179 14.01 -3.00 3.97
N GLN A 180 13.43 -4.20 3.83
CA GLN A 180 13.08 -5.05 4.96
C GLN A 180 14.33 -5.45 5.77
N SER A 181 15.43 -5.79 5.08
CA SER A 181 16.70 -6.14 5.73
C SER A 181 17.26 -4.96 6.53
N GLN A 182 17.30 -3.76 5.92
CA GLN A 182 17.73 -2.53 6.61
C GLN A 182 16.84 -2.19 7.81
N HIS A 183 15.52 -2.31 7.67
CA HIS A 183 14.60 -2.10 8.78
C HIS A 183 14.79 -3.11 9.90
N ALA A 184 15.03 -4.39 9.59
CA ALA A 184 15.30 -5.44 10.56
C ALA A 184 16.61 -5.17 11.32
N GLU A 185 17.68 -4.77 10.62
CA GLU A 185 18.94 -4.38 11.23
C GLU A 185 18.77 -3.20 12.19
N GLN A 186 18.07 -2.14 11.76
CA GLN A 186 17.82 -0.96 12.60
C GLN A 186 16.97 -1.30 13.83
N ALA A 187 15.90 -2.09 13.69
CA ALA A 187 15.06 -2.50 14.81
C ALA A 187 15.80 -3.40 15.80
N ASN A 188 16.71 -4.25 15.31
CA ASN A 188 17.47 -5.17 16.15
C ASN A 188 18.69 -4.52 16.84
N LYS A 189 19.16 -3.35 16.42
CA LYS A 189 20.29 -2.64 17.07
C LYS A 189 20.13 -2.44 18.58
N PHE A 190 18.88 -2.32 19.05
CA PHE A 190 18.57 -2.08 20.46
C PHE A 190 17.86 -3.28 21.14
N ARG A 191 17.69 -4.41 20.44
CA ARG A 191 17.08 -5.63 21.01
C ARG A 191 18.17 -6.55 21.56
N SER A 192 18.03 -6.97 22.81
CA SER A 192 18.83 -8.03 23.41
C SER A 192 18.37 -9.40 22.88
N SER A 193 19.29 -10.35 22.72
CA SER A 193 18.95 -11.74 22.42
C SER A 193 17.96 -12.28 23.46
N ALA A 194 16.93 -13.00 23.02
CA ALA A 194 15.98 -13.61 23.93
C ALA A 194 16.72 -14.53 24.92
N PRO A 195 16.47 -14.42 26.24
CA PRO A 195 17.10 -15.31 27.22
C PRO A 195 16.75 -16.77 26.91
N GLN A 196 17.76 -17.64 26.93
CA GLN A 196 17.56 -19.08 26.75
C GLN A 196 17.04 -19.67 28.06
N PHE A 197 15.73 -19.90 28.14
CA PHE A 197 15.13 -20.61 29.27
C PHE A 197 15.31 -22.12 29.10
N LYS A 198 15.78 -22.78 30.15
CA LYS A 198 15.80 -24.24 30.27
C LYS A 198 14.61 -24.71 31.08
N GLN A 199 14.19 -25.95 30.83
CA GLN A 199 13.08 -26.57 31.57
C GLN A 199 13.45 -26.65 33.06
N GLY A 200 12.78 -25.85 33.91
CA GLY A 200 13.08 -25.69 35.34
C GLY A 200 13.30 -24.25 35.79
N ASP A 201 13.50 -23.30 34.87
CA ASP A 201 13.62 -21.89 35.21
C ASP A 201 12.28 -21.34 35.70
N LYS A 202 12.27 -20.69 36.87
CA LYS A 202 11.09 -19.97 37.37
C LYS A 202 11.01 -18.60 36.71
N VAL A 203 9.86 -18.34 36.08
CA VAL A 203 9.43 -17.05 35.54
C VAL A 203 9.05 -16.11 36.68
#